data_AF-A0A2D7G9Y9-F1
#
_entry.id   AF-A0A2D7G9Y9-F1
#
_cell.length_a   1.000
_cell.length_b   1.000
_cell.length_c   1.000
_cell.angle_alpha   90.00
_cell.angle_beta   90.00
_cell.angle_gamma   90.00
#
_symmetry.space_group_name_H-M   'P 1'
#
loop_
_entity.id
_entity.type
_entity.pdbx_description
1 polymer ?
#
loop_
_entity_poly.entity_id
_entity_poly.type
_entity_poly.pdbx_seq_one_letter_code
_entity_poly.pdbx_strand_id
1 'polypeptide(L)'
;KTEILIILVLSVTTALSQTLMILAMAWASADKIAPFTYFEIPSATLVGFFLFGTLPDKISWVGILLIIFSGLTVKLIPTRLKLRAREKL
;
A
#
# COMPACT_ATOMS: atom_id res chain seq x y z
N LYS A 1 28.82 -14.94 5.66
CA LYS A 1 28.65 -14.89 4.19
C LYS A 1 27.17 -14.79 3.80
N THR A 2 26.30 -15.66 4.34
CA THR A 2 24.86 -15.67 4.06
C THR A 2 24.12 -14.39 4.50
N GLU A 3 24.49 -13.81 5.65
CA GLU A 3 23.86 -12.56 6.16
C GLU A 3 24.04 -11.38 5.20
N ILE A 4 25.25 -11.20 4.67
CA ILE A 4 25.58 -10.15 3.71
C ILE A 4 24.74 -10.33 2.43
N LEU A 5 24.55 -11.58 1.99
CA LEU A 5 23.72 -11.88 0.82
C LEU A 5 22.25 -11.48 1.06
N ILE A 6 21.70 -11.81 2.23
CA ILE A 6 20.32 -11.45 2.60
C ILE A 6 20.15 -9.92 2.65
N ILE A 7 21.08 -9.22 3.29
CA ILE A 7 21.05 -7.75 3.39
C ILE A 7 21.13 -7.11 1.99
N LEU A 8 21.98 -7.65 1.12
CA LEU A 8 22.14 -7.14 -0.25
C LEU A 8 20.85 -7.33 -1.06
N VAL A 9 20.22 -8.51 -0.98
CA VAL A 9 18.95 -8.78 -1.66
C VAL A 9 17.83 -7.89 -1.11
N LEU A 10 17.70 -7.75 0.20
CA LEU A 10 16.71 -6.87 0.84
C LEU A 10 16.90 -5.40 0.42
N SER A 11 18.13 -4.92 0.42
CA SER A 11 18.44 -3.53 0.06
C SER A 11 18.13 -3.25 -1.40
N VAL A 12 18.51 -4.15 -2.32
CA VAL A 12 18.25 -4.00 -3.76
C VAL A 12 16.76 -4.04 -4.07
N THR A 13 16.02 -5.00 -3.49
CA THR A 13 14.58 -5.13 -3.70
C THR A 13 13.81 -3.94 -3.13
N THR A 14 14.18 -3.47 -1.94
CA THR A 14 13.56 -2.28 -1.30
C THR A 14 13.82 -1.03 -2.14
N ALA A 15 15.05 -0.80 -2.57
CA ALA A 15 15.40 0.35 -3.41
C ALA A 15 14.63 0.33 -4.74
N LEU A 16 14.51 -0.84 -5.36
CA LEU A 16 13.74 -1.02 -6.60
C LEU A 16 12.25 -0.70 -6.38
N SER A 17 11.65 -1.24 -5.32
CA SER A 17 10.25 -1.00 -4.97
C SER A 17 9.96 0.49 -4.75
N GLN A 18 10.82 1.18 -4.01
CA GLN A 18 10.66 2.62 -3.75
C GLN A 18 10.83 3.46 -5.01
N THR A 19 11.80 3.10 -5.88
CA THR A 19 12.00 3.80 -7.16
C THR A 19 10.78 3.64 -8.07
N LEU A 20 10.20 2.44 -8.13
CA LEU A 20 8.97 2.17 -8.87
C LEU A 20 7.79 2.95 -8.29
N MET A 21 7.69 3.06 -6.97
CA MET A 21 6.64 3.85 -6.32
C MET A 21 6.75 5.34 -6.68
N ILE A 22 7.96 5.91 -6.62
CA ILE A 22 8.20 7.31 -7.03
C ILE A 22 7.83 7.52 -8.50
N LEU A 23 8.19 6.59 -9.38
CA LEU A 23 7.84 6.66 -10.80
C LEU A 23 6.32 6.56 -11.02
N ALA A 24 5.64 5.69 -10.28
CA ALA A 24 4.19 5.57 -10.33
C ALA A 24 3.52 6.88 -9.91
N MET A 25 4.01 7.53 -8.85
CA MET A 25 3.51 8.84 -8.39
C MET A 25 3.78 9.97 -9.38
N ALA A 26 4.85 9.88 -10.17
CA ALA A 26 5.10 10.83 -11.25
C ALA A 26 4.09 10.68 -12.41
N TRP A 27 3.51 9.49 -12.60
CA TRP A 27 2.63 9.18 -13.72
C TRP A 27 1.13 9.19 -13.34
N ALA A 28 0.79 8.93 -12.08
CA ALA A 28 -0.57 8.89 -11.56
C ALA A 28 -0.71 9.67 -10.24
N SER A 29 -1.83 10.39 -10.08
CA SER A 29 -2.12 11.12 -8.85
C SER A 29 -2.20 10.21 -7.63
N ALA A 30 -1.74 10.70 -6.48
CA ALA A 30 -1.63 9.95 -5.21
C ALA A 30 -2.92 9.19 -4.82
N ASP A 31 -4.10 9.75 -5.11
CA ASP A 31 -5.41 9.10 -4.84
C ASP A 31 -5.57 7.74 -5.55
N LYS A 32 -4.96 7.55 -6.74
CA LYS A 32 -5.03 6.29 -7.47
C LYS A 32 -4.05 5.25 -6.94
N ILE A 33 -2.99 5.70 -6.28
CA ILE A 33 -1.89 4.86 -5.78
C ILE A 33 -2.16 4.43 -4.34
N ALA A 34 -2.88 5.23 -3.55
CA ALA A 34 -3.23 4.92 -2.17
C ALA A 34 -3.85 3.52 -1.96
N PRO A 35 -4.82 3.05 -2.79
CA PRO A 35 -5.32 1.68 -2.70
C PRO A 35 -4.27 0.59 -2.91
N PHE A 36 -3.25 0.86 -3.73
CA PHE A 36 -2.12 -0.04 -3.97
C PHE A 36 -1.25 -0.17 -2.72
N THR A 37 -0.97 0.94 -2.04
CA THR A 37 -0.24 0.93 -0.76
C THR A 37 -1.00 0.18 0.32
N TYR A 38 -2.33 0.31 0.38
CA TYR A 38 -3.14 -0.46 1.34
C TYR A 38 -3.15 -1.97 1.07
N PHE A 39 -2.83 -2.39 -0.15
CA PHE A 39 -2.68 -3.82 -0.48
C PHE A 39 -1.45 -4.47 0.17
N GLU A 40 -0.49 -3.67 0.67
CA GLU A 40 0.62 -4.20 1.47
C GLU A 40 0.13 -4.88 2.75
N ILE A 41 -1.00 -4.44 3.32
CA ILE A 41 -1.48 -4.94 4.61
C ILE A 41 -1.99 -6.39 4.53
N PRO A 42 -2.86 -6.79 3.58
CA PRO A 42 -3.20 -8.20 3.40
C PRO A 42 -2.00 -9.04 2.94
N SER A 43 -1.09 -8.47 2.14
CA SER A 43 0.14 -9.17 1.72
C SER A 43 1.05 -9.49 2.91
N ALA A 44 1.31 -8.51 3.78
CA ALA A 44 2.11 -8.68 5.00
C ALA A 44 1.46 -9.68 5.96
N THR A 45 0.12 -9.68 6.05
CA THR A 45 -0.63 -10.67 6.82
C THR A 45 -0.44 -12.08 6.28
N LEU A 46 -0.51 -12.24 4.94
CA LEU A 46 -0.33 -13.53 4.28
C LEU A 46 1.10 -14.05 4.46
N VAL A 47 2.11 -13.20 4.24
CA VAL A 47 3.53 -13.54 4.44
C VAL A 47 3.79 -13.88 5.92
N GLY A 48 3.23 -13.12 6.85
CA GLY A 48 3.32 -13.39 8.28
C GLY A 48 2.72 -14.76 8.65
N PHE A 49 1.55 -15.08 8.12
CA PHE A 49 0.95 -16.40 8.30
C PHE A 49 1.82 -17.52 7.72
N PHE A 50 2.36 -17.36 6.51
CA PHE A 50 3.21 -18.37 5.87
C PHE A 50 4.54 -18.59 6.61
N LEU A 51 5.16 -17.53 7.14
CA LEU A 51 6.47 -17.61 7.80
C LEU A 51 6.38 -18.03 9.26
N PHE A 52 5.33 -17.59 9.98
CA PHE A 52 5.22 -17.76 11.43
C PHE A 52 4.08 -18.71 11.84
N GLY A 53 3.18 -19.09 10.94
CA GLY A 53 2.02 -19.94 11.23
C GLY A 53 0.98 -19.28 12.15
N THR A 54 1.17 -18.00 12.48
CA THR A 54 0.31 -17.25 13.39
C THR A 54 -0.71 -16.46 12.58
N LEU A 55 -1.99 -16.69 12.88
CA LEU A 55 -3.07 -15.88 12.33
C LEU A 55 -3.20 -14.56 13.11
N PRO A 56 -3.69 -13.50 12.46
CA PRO A 56 -4.01 -12.25 13.16
C PRO A 56 -5.03 -12.51 14.28
N ASP A 57 -4.80 -11.89 15.44
CA ASP A 57 -5.73 -11.96 16.57
C ASP A 57 -7.01 -11.15 16.27
N LYS A 58 -8.05 -11.30 17.09
CA LYS A 58 -9.38 -10.67 16.88
C LYS A 58 -9.27 -9.16 16.66
N ILE A 59 -8.36 -8.49 17.37
CA ILE A 59 -8.11 -7.05 17.21
C ILE A 59 -7.48 -6.73 15.86
N SER A 60 -6.55 -7.55 15.37
CA SER A 60 -5.92 -7.39 14.06
C SER A 60 -6.93 -7.56 12.92
N TRP A 61 -7.89 -8.47 13.06
CA TRP A 61 -9.00 -8.60 12.09
C TRP A 61 -9.87 -7.34 12.01
N VAL A 62 -10.14 -6.67 13.14
CA VAL A 62 -10.85 -5.38 13.15
C VAL A 62 -10.05 -4.32 12.40
N GLY A 63 -8.72 -4.27 12.61
CA GLY A 63 -7.84 -3.36 11.88
C GLY A 63 -7.85 -3.61 10.36
N ILE A 64 -7.75 -4.89 9.94
CA ILE A 64 -7.82 -5.29 8.53
C ILE A 64 -9.16 -4.86 7.92
N LEU A 65 -10.27 -5.08 8.63
CA LEU A 65 -11.59 -4.66 8.17
C LEU A 65 -11.65 -3.13 8.00
N LEU A 66 -11.13 -2.37 8.96
CA LEU A 66 -11.09 -0.90 8.94
C LEU A 66 -10.29 -0.37 7.75
N ILE A 67 -9.17 -0.99 7.41
CA ILE A 67 -8.35 -0.62 6.23
C ILE A 67 -9.13 -0.88 4.94
N ILE A 68 -9.78 -2.05 4.83
CA ILE A 68 -10.60 -2.39 3.65
C ILE A 68 -11.72 -1.37 3.49
N PHE A 69 -12.42 -1.03 4.58
CA PHE A 69 -13.47 0.00 4.58
C PHE A 69 -12.93 1.37 4.17
N SER A 70 -11.78 1.78 4.71
CA SER A 70 -11.09 3.03 4.36
C SER A 70 -10.77 3.09 2.85
N GLY A 71 -10.23 2.01 2.28
CA GLY A 71 -9.96 1.92 0.84
C GLY A 71 -11.24 2.00 -0.02
N LEU A 72 -12.33 1.39 0.45
CA LEU A 72 -13.63 1.47 -0.21
C LEU A 72 -14.20 2.88 -0.19
N THR A 73 -14.08 3.60 0.94
CA THR A 73 -14.53 5.00 1.06
C THR A 73 -13.79 5.93 0.12
N VAL A 74 -12.49 5.75 -0.13
CA VAL A 74 -11.74 6.58 -1.10
C VAL A 74 -12.31 6.45 -2.51
N LYS A 75 -12.76 5.25 -2.90
CA LYS A 75 -13.39 5.02 -4.21
C LYS A 75 -14.84 5.52 -4.25
N LEU A 76 -15.57 5.39 -3.15
CA LEU A 76 -17.00 5.72 -3.05
C LEU A 76 -17.27 7.19 -2.75
N ILE A 77 -16.31 7.93 -2.20
CA ILE A 77 -16.38 9.37 -2.02
C ILE A 77 -15.86 9.99 -3.33
N PRO A 78 -16.73 10.41 -4.26
CA PRO A 78 -16.27 11.19 -5.40
C PRO A 78 -15.67 12.48 -4.85
N THR A 79 -14.37 12.65 -5.02
CA THR A 79 -13.66 13.89 -4.70
C THR A 79 -14.27 15.01 -5.54
N ARG A 80 -15.33 15.65 -5.03
CA ARG A 80 -16.08 16.75 -5.66
C ARG A 80 -15.23 18.02 -5.85
N LEU A 81 -13.93 17.96 -5.53
CA LEU A 81 -12.97 19.06 -5.62
C LEU A 81 -12.28 19.20 -6.98
N LYS A 82 -12.70 18.46 -8.02
CA LYS A 82 -12.27 18.78 -9.41
C LYS A 82 -13.10 19.88 -10.10
N LEU A 83 -14.12 20.43 -9.43
CA LEU A 83 -15.00 21.44 -10.03
C LEU A 83 -14.46 22.88 -9.95
N ARG A 84 -13.46 23.19 -9.11
CA ARG A 84 -12.90 24.57 -8.98
C ARG A 84 -11.67 24.86 -9.85
N ALA A 85 -11.09 23.88 -10.52
CA ALA A 85 -9.88 24.07 -11.35
C ALA A 85 -10.18 24.41 -12.82
N ARG A 86 -11.45 24.32 -13.25
CA ARG A 86 -11.89 24.63 -14.62
C ARG A 86 -12.54 26.01 -14.76
N GLU A 87 -12.81 26.70 -13.66
CA GLU A 87 -13.46 28.02 -13.63
C GLU A 87 -12.45 29.18 -13.71
N LYS A 88 -11.15 28.89 -13.85
CA LYS A 88 -10.08 29.89 -14.04
C LYS A 88 -9.42 29.83 -15.44
N LEU A 89 -10.05 29.18 -16.41
CA LEU A 89 -9.63 29.20 -17.82
C LEU A 89 -10.58 30.09 -18.63
#